data_AF-A0A832SVX0-F1
#
_entry.id   AF-A0A832SVX0-F1
#
_cell.length_a   1.000
_cell.length_b   1.000
_cell.length_c   1.000
_cell.angle_alpha   90.00
_cell.angle_beta   90.00
_cell.angle_gamma   90.00
#
_symmetry.space_group_name_H-M   'P 1'
#
loop_
_entity.id
_entity.type
_entity.pdbx_description
1 polymer ?
#
loop_
_entity_poly.entity_id
_entity_poly.type
_entity_poly.pdbx_seq_one_letter_code
_entity_poly.pdbx_strand_id
1 'polypeptide(L)'
;MEQEDHQLLLPLVEEENICLPLPINVVSRYWNIELPMAEAIESAKKYSDFNGSILIEGIELAERHGLSSKIVHSSLTELKMIIDAGIPPIVILPGIPEITQHASVITGYNEHEKTILHYIQKGNQEGEQQEGAIPQDIFDREWSEEGRLLIIMAPSDTLSGIVLENNSQDKSNRLCFNSEKLNILKNSNEALAALKQAIELDSNNSTALHLYGSILNQQNSLDCVSFYERSLKINNKSYLTFNGLGNFYLKTNQFEKAENSYSKAIEINPKRSAKIYKNRAYLREKQNKNLDAKEDLKSYLKYFPKAPDRGIIEQAIREI
;
A
#
# COMPACT_ATOMS: atom_id res chain seq x y z
N MET A 1 25.32 -7.89 -28.70
CA MET A 1 25.24 -8.11 -27.25
C MET A 1 23.75 -8.21 -27.01
N GLU A 2 23.24 -9.43 -26.92
CA GLU A 2 21.81 -9.68 -26.74
C GLU A 2 21.37 -9.00 -25.44
N GLN A 3 20.32 -8.19 -25.50
CA GLN A 3 19.63 -7.72 -24.30
C GLN A 3 19.16 -8.98 -23.58
N GLU A 4 19.61 -9.20 -22.34
CA GLU A 4 18.95 -10.18 -21.47
C GLU A 4 17.55 -9.61 -21.20
N ASP A 5 16.54 -10.15 -21.90
CA ASP A 5 15.15 -9.75 -21.75
C ASP A 5 14.62 -10.30 -20.42
N HIS A 6 14.78 -9.52 -19.35
CA HIS A 6 14.22 -9.79 -18.03
C HIS A 6 12.76 -9.30 -17.96
N GLN A 7 11.92 -9.78 -18.86
CA GLN A 7 10.57 -9.26 -19.08
C GLN A 7 9.53 -10.38 -19.22
N LEU A 8 8.39 -10.17 -18.57
CA LEU A 8 7.22 -11.03 -18.55
C LEU A 8 6.12 -10.41 -19.40
N LEU A 9 5.63 -11.17 -20.37
CA LEU A 9 4.47 -10.80 -21.17
C LEU A 9 3.20 -11.17 -20.42
N LEU A 10 2.49 -10.17 -19.93
CA LEU A 10 1.24 -10.35 -19.16
C LEU A 10 0.02 -10.22 -20.08
N PRO A 11 -1.16 -10.73 -19.73
CA PRO A 11 -2.38 -10.49 -20.51
C PRO A 11 -2.94 -9.08 -20.25
N LEU A 12 -3.63 -8.51 -21.26
CA LEU A 12 -4.48 -7.33 -21.06
C LEU A 12 -5.77 -7.72 -20.33
N VAL A 13 -6.09 -7.00 -19.25
CA VAL A 13 -7.26 -7.26 -18.41
C VAL A 13 -8.01 -5.97 -18.14
N GLU A 14 -9.27 -5.91 -18.56
CA GLU A 14 -10.15 -4.75 -18.35
C GLU A 14 -11.05 -4.90 -17.11
N GLU A 15 -11.29 -6.14 -16.69
CA GLU A 15 -12.22 -6.47 -15.63
C GLU A 15 -11.55 -6.40 -14.26
N GLU A 16 -12.07 -5.57 -13.37
CA GLU A 16 -11.68 -5.53 -11.96
C GLU A 16 -12.86 -5.17 -11.07
N ASN A 17 -12.75 -5.52 -9.78
CA ASN A 17 -13.59 -4.96 -8.74
C ASN A 17 -12.83 -4.92 -7.40
N ILE A 18 -13.48 -4.44 -6.33
CA ILE A 18 -12.86 -4.29 -5.02
C ILE A 18 -12.35 -5.62 -4.42
N CYS A 19 -12.93 -6.76 -4.77
CA CYS A 19 -12.55 -8.11 -4.30
C CYS A 19 -11.76 -8.93 -5.33
N LEU A 20 -11.65 -8.45 -6.57
CA LEU A 20 -10.78 -8.96 -7.62
C LEU A 20 -10.05 -7.77 -8.26
N PRO A 21 -9.06 -7.19 -7.55
CA PRO A 21 -8.30 -6.05 -8.05
C PRO A 21 -7.52 -6.41 -9.31
N LEU A 22 -7.30 -5.45 -10.19
CA LEU A 22 -6.60 -5.67 -11.47
C LEU A 22 -5.29 -6.48 -11.35
N PRO A 23 -4.36 -6.19 -10.41
CA PRO A 23 -3.12 -6.97 -10.28
C PRO A 23 -3.36 -8.46 -10.03
N ILE A 24 -4.37 -8.80 -9.22
CA ILE A 24 -4.71 -10.19 -8.93
C ILE A 24 -5.24 -10.88 -10.19
N ASN A 25 -6.13 -10.20 -10.93
CA ASN A 25 -6.73 -10.76 -12.13
C ASN A 25 -5.70 -10.95 -13.26
N VAL A 26 -4.80 -9.97 -13.45
CA VAL A 26 -3.68 -10.05 -14.42
C VAL A 26 -2.78 -11.25 -14.12
N VAL A 27 -2.32 -11.40 -12.86
CA VAL A 27 -1.45 -12.52 -12.49
C VAL A 27 -2.17 -13.86 -12.60
N SER A 28 -3.46 -13.92 -12.28
CA SER A 28 -4.24 -15.16 -12.40
C SER A 28 -4.39 -15.59 -13.86
N ARG A 29 -4.69 -14.65 -14.77
CA ARG A 29 -4.78 -14.93 -16.20
C ARG A 29 -3.42 -15.27 -16.83
N TYR A 30 -2.32 -14.71 -16.33
CA TYR A 30 -0.97 -15.10 -16.76
C TYR A 30 -0.71 -16.60 -16.53
N TRP A 31 -1.25 -17.16 -15.45
CA TRP A 31 -1.20 -18.60 -15.16
C TRP A 31 -2.33 -19.40 -15.81
N ASN A 32 -3.04 -18.84 -16.79
CA ASN A 32 -4.22 -19.44 -17.44
C ASN A 32 -5.35 -19.81 -16.46
N ILE A 33 -5.51 -19.04 -15.39
CA ILE A 33 -6.59 -19.21 -14.41
C ILE A 33 -7.57 -18.05 -14.54
N GLU A 34 -8.77 -18.34 -15.04
CA GLU A 34 -9.88 -17.39 -15.11
C GLU A 34 -10.65 -17.38 -13.78
N LEU A 35 -10.55 -16.27 -13.04
CA LEU A 35 -11.26 -16.11 -11.78
C LEU A 35 -12.73 -15.71 -12.01
N PRO A 36 -13.71 -16.36 -11.36
CA PRO A 36 -15.12 -16.03 -11.56
C PRO A 36 -15.48 -14.62 -11.06
N MET A 37 -15.70 -13.69 -11.99
CA MET A 37 -16.12 -12.31 -11.65
C MET A 37 -17.42 -12.28 -10.83
N ALA A 38 -18.34 -13.23 -11.06
CA ALA A 38 -19.57 -13.35 -10.30
C ALA A 38 -19.34 -13.60 -8.79
N GLU A 39 -18.34 -14.41 -8.42
CA GLU A 39 -17.98 -14.65 -7.01
C GLU A 39 -17.37 -13.41 -6.37
N ALA A 40 -16.54 -12.68 -7.12
CA ALA A 40 -15.95 -11.44 -6.68
C ALA A 40 -17.02 -10.36 -6.46
N ILE A 41 -18.02 -10.26 -7.36
CA ILE A 41 -19.16 -9.35 -7.22
C ILE A 41 -20.02 -9.72 -6.00
N GLU A 42 -20.27 -11.01 -5.77
CA GLU A 42 -21.02 -11.47 -4.60
C GLU A 42 -20.28 -11.11 -3.30
N SER A 43 -18.96 -11.31 -3.27
CA SER A 43 -18.11 -10.96 -2.12
C SER A 43 -18.10 -9.45 -1.89
N ALA A 44 -18.05 -8.65 -2.95
CA ALA A 44 -18.05 -7.20 -2.90
C ALA A 44 -19.30 -6.62 -2.22
N LYS A 45 -20.44 -7.32 -2.23
CA LYS A 45 -21.68 -6.88 -1.54
C LYS A 45 -21.50 -6.70 -0.04
N LYS A 46 -20.51 -7.34 0.58
CA LYS A 46 -20.19 -7.19 2.01
C LYS A 46 -19.55 -5.83 2.35
N TYR A 47 -19.12 -5.08 1.34
CA TYR A 47 -18.24 -3.91 1.48
C TYR A 47 -18.85 -2.64 0.84
N SER A 48 -20.16 -2.46 0.95
CA SER A 48 -20.92 -1.40 0.25
C SER A 48 -20.40 0.03 0.43
N ASP A 49 -19.74 0.30 1.57
CA ASP A 49 -19.28 1.64 1.94
C ASP A 49 -17.76 1.84 1.70
N PHE A 50 -17.07 0.86 1.13
CA PHE A 50 -15.62 0.89 0.94
C PHE A 50 -15.24 1.17 -0.51
N ASN A 51 -14.48 2.24 -0.72
CA ASN A 51 -13.93 2.62 -2.01
C ASN A 51 -12.42 2.30 -2.02
N GLY A 52 -12.06 1.13 -2.54
CA GLY A 52 -10.67 0.69 -2.63
C GLY A 52 -10.56 -0.80 -2.98
N SER A 53 -9.33 -1.33 -2.98
CA SER A 53 -9.07 -2.75 -3.23
C SER A 53 -8.90 -3.52 -1.92
N ILE A 54 -9.49 -4.71 -1.84
CA ILE A 54 -9.37 -5.65 -0.74
C ILE A 54 -8.54 -6.84 -1.24
N LEU A 55 -7.22 -6.63 -1.32
CA LEU A 55 -6.28 -7.56 -1.97
C LEU A 55 -6.42 -9.00 -1.46
N ILE A 56 -6.68 -9.20 -0.18
CA ILE A 56 -6.80 -10.54 0.40
C ILE A 56 -8.03 -11.31 -0.09
N GLU A 57 -9.13 -10.64 -0.45
CA GLU A 57 -10.27 -11.31 -1.08
C GLU A 57 -9.88 -11.87 -2.45
N GLY A 58 -9.10 -11.10 -3.21
CA GLY A 58 -8.59 -11.52 -4.51
C GLY A 58 -7.58 -12.66 -4.39
N ILE A 59 -6.65 -12.56 -3.44
CA ILE A 59 -5.67 -13.63 -3.17
C ILE A 59 -6.39 -14.92 -2.75
N GLU A 60 -7.35 -14.84 -1.82
CA GLU A 60 -8.12 -16.01 -1.38
C GLU A 60 -8.98 -16.59 -2.51
N LEU A 61 -9.50 -15.75 -3.42
CA LEU A 61 -10.21 -16.21 -4.62
C LEU A 61 -9.28 -16.97 -5.57
N ALA A 62 -8.09 -16.42 -5.83
CA ALA A 62 -7.05 -17.07 -6.63
C ALA A 62 -6.66 -18.44 -6.05
N GLU A 63 -6.50 -18.53 -4.74
CA GLU A 63 -6.13 -19.77 -4.05
C GLU A 63 -7.21 -20.85 -4.13
N ARG A 64 -8.49 -20.46 -4.02
CA ARG A 64 -9.61 -21.39 -4.25
C ARG A 64 -9.62 -21.97 -5.67
N HIS A 65 -8.98 -21.29 -6.62
CA HIS A 65 -8.93 -21.66 -8.03
C HIS A 65 -7.57 -22.22 -8.47
N GLY A 66 -6.75 -22.71 -7.53
CA GLY A 66 -5.56 -23.51 -7.83
C GLY A 66 -4.24 -22.76 -7.80
N LEU A 67 -4.24 -21.47 -7.45
CA LEU A 67 -3.01 -20.76 -7.13
C LEU A 67 -2.60 -20.96 -5.67
N SER A 68 -1.36 -20.63 -5.38
CA SER A 68 -0.85 -20.42 -4.04
C SER A 68 -0.26 -19.02 -3.97
N SER A 69 -0.14 -18.45 -2.77
CA SER A 69 0.44 -17.12 -2.60
C SER A 69 1.51 -17.09 -1.52
N LYS A 70 2.41 -16.11 -1.61
CA LYS A 70 3.30 -15.68 -0.52
C LYS A 70 3.29 -14.16 -0.42
N ILE A 71 3.33 -13.66 0.81
CA ILE A 71 3.33 -12.23 1.13
C ILE A 71 4.53 -11.96 2.04
N VAL A 72 5.62 -11.40 1.50
CA VAL A 72 6.88 -11.25 2.24
C VAL A 72 7.46 -9.85 2.12
N HIS A 73 8.28 -9.45 3.09
CA HIS A 73 9.18 -8.32 2.92
C HIS A 73 10.43 -8.79 2.17
N SER A 74 10.82 -8.07 1.13
CA SER A 74 11.82 -8.56 0.17
C SER A 74 12.90 -7.52 -0.14
N SER A 75 13.72 -7.80 -1.16
CA SER A 75 14.78 -6.94 -1.66
C SER A 75 14.69 -6.79 -3.17
N LEU A 76 15.39 -5.81 -3.75
CA LEU A 76 15.51 -5.70 -5.21
C LEU A 76 16.10 -6.98 -5.83
N THR A 77 17.04 -7.62 -5.16
CA THR A 77 17.68 -8.86 -5.64
C THR A 77 16.67 -10.00 -5.73
N GLU A 78 15.87 -10.21 -4.69
CA GLU A 78 14.83 -11.23 -4.69
C GLU A 78 13.70 -10.89 -5.68
N LEU A 79 13.33 -9.61 -5.82
CA LEU A 79 12.37 -9.17 -6.84
C LEU A 79 12.81 -9.58 -8.24
N LYS A 80 14.07 -9.31 -8.60
CA LYS A 80 14.67 -9.68 -9.89
C LYS A 80 14.71 -11.19 -10.08
N MET A 81 15.13 -11.93 -9.05
CA MET A 81 15.12 -13.40 -9.06
C MET A 81 13.72 -13.98 -9.33
N ILE A 82 12.67 -13.38 -8.76
CA ILE A 82 11.27 -13.80 -8.98
C ILE A 82 10.82 -13.54 -10.42
N ILE A 83 11.19 -12.38 -10.98
CA ILE A 83 10.94 -12.04 -12.39
C ILE A 83 11.64 -13.04 -13.30
N ASP A 84 12.92 -13.33 -13.06
CA ASP A 84 13.73 -14.27 -13.85
C ASP A 84 13.20 -15.72 -13.74
N ALA A 85 12.53 -16.04 -12.63
CA ALA A 85 11.83 -17.32 -12.45
C ALA A 85 10.48 -17.39 -13.20
N GLY A 86 10.10 -16.36 -13.95
CA GLY A 86 8.86 -16.32 -14.72
C GLY A 86 7.62 -16.01 -13.88
N ILE A 87 7.78 -15.47 -12.66
CA ILE A 87 6.67 -15.22 -11.74
C ILE A 87 6.40 -13.71 -11.68
N PRO A 88 5.22 -13.23 -12.10
CA PRO A 88 4.91 -11.81 -12.02
C PRO A 88 4.72 -11.35 -10.57
N PRO A 89 5.60 -10.51 -10.02
CA PRO A 89 5.47 -10.03 -8.65
C PRO A 89 4.49 -8.87 -8.58
N ILE A 90 3.71 -8.82 -7.51
CA ILE A 90 2.86 -7.69 -7.16
C ILE A 90 3.53 -6.94 -6.02
N VAL A 91 3.69 -5.62 -6.17
CA VAL A 91 4.27 -4.74 -5.15
C VAL A 91 3.31 -3.62 -4.79
N ILE A 92 3.48 -3.05 -3.60
CA ILE A 92 2.74 -1.86 -3.17
C ILE A 92 3.62 -0.63 -3.38
N LEU A 93 3.16 0.26 -4.24
CA LEU A 93 3.78 1.54 -4.54
C LEU A 93 2.86 2.69 -4.14
N PRO A 94 3.40 3.91 -3.96
CA PRO A 94 2.57 5.09 -3.84
C PRO A 94 1.70 5.23 -5.09
N GLY A 95 0.38 5.26 -4.90
CA GLY A 95 -0.55 5.53 -5.98
C GLY A 95 -0.47 6.96 -6.50
N ILE A 96 -1.21 7.22 -7.57
CA ILE A 96 -1.63 8.58 -7.91
C ILE A 96 -2.30 9.16 -6.66
N PRO A 97 -2.06 10.42 -6.26
CA PRO A 97 -2.46 10.97 -4.95
C PRO A 97 -3.92 10.66 -4.54
N GLU A 98 -4.81 10.53 -5.52
CA GLU A 98 -6.24 10.25 -5.39
C GLU A 98 -6.58 8.82 -4.93
N ILE A 99 -5.67 7.84 -5.10
CA ILE A 99 -5.87 6.43 -4.73
C ILE A 99 -5.02 6.09 -3.50
N THR A 100 -5.64 5.60 -2.44
CA THR A 100 -4.95 5.08 -1.24
C THR A 100 -4.38 3.70 -1.54
N GLN A 101 -3.05 3.60 -1.59
CA GLN A 101 -2.25 2.41 -1.94
C GLN A 101 -2.50 1.87 -3.36
N HIS A 102 -1.42 1.74 -4.13
CA HIS A 102 -1.48 1.19 -5.49
C HIS A 102 -0.69 -0.11 -5.52
N ALA A 103 -1.40 -1.22 -5.72
CA ALA A 103 -0.79 -2.48 -6.06
C ALA A 103 -0.45 -2.47 -7.55
N SER A 104 0.78 -2.80 -7.91
CA SER A 104 1.26 -2.85 -9.29
C SER A 104 1.92 -4.19 -9.57
N VAL A 105 1.67 -4.75 -10.76
CA VAL A 105 2.39 -5.94 -11.23
C VAL A 105 3.68 -5.49 -11.89
N ILE A 106 4.81 -6.05 -11.48
CA ILE A 106 6.11 -5.79 -12.09
C ILE A 106 6.26 -6.73 -13.28
N THR A 107 6.53 -6.17 -14.45
CA THR A 107 6.68 -6.95 -15.69
C THR A 107 8.13 -7.27 -15.96
N GLY A 108 9.09 -6.51 -15.43
CA GLY A 108 10.49 -6.75 -15.72
C GLY A 108 11.45 -5.72 -15.13
N TYR A 109 12.70 -5.77 -15.58
CA TYR A 109 13.71 -4.76 -15.27
C TYR A 109 14.73 -4.64 -16.41
N ASN A 110 15.43 -3.50 -16.47
CA ASN A 110 16.55 -3.28 -17.38
C ASN A 110 17.79 -2.90 -16.58
N GLU A 111 18.81 -3.78 -16.57
CA GLU A 111 20.06 -3.56 -15.84
C GLU A 111 20.88 -2.38 -16.38
N HIS A 112 20.88 -2.19 -17.70
CA HIS A 112 21.65 -1.13 -18.34
C HIS A 112 21.05 0.25 -18.08
N GLU A 113 19.72 0.36 -18.22
CA GLU A 113 18.99 1.61 -17.98
C GLU A 113 18.69 1.85 -16.50
N LYS A 114 18.87 0.83 -15.65
CA LYS A 114 18.51 0.84 -14.22
C LYS A 114 17.05 1.22 -14.01
N THR A 115 16.15 0.52 -14.70
CA THR A 115 14.71 0.73 -14.62
C THR A 115 13.99 -0.54 -14.21
N ILE A 116 12.88 -0.37 -13.48
CA ILE A 116 11.91 -1.42 -13.17
C ILE A 116 10.69 -1.17 -14.06
N LEU A 117 10.23 -2.21 -14.74
CA LEU A 117 9.09 -2.18 -15.64
C LEU A 117 7.84 -2.65 -14.90
N HIS A 118 6.72 -1.94 -15.07
CA HIS A 118 5.46 -2.29 -14.42
C HIS A 118 4.29 -2.20 -15.37
N TYR A 119 3.27 -2.99 -15.06
CA TYR A 119 2.08 -3.16 -15.88
C TYR A 119 1.23 -1.88 -15.95
N ILE A 120 0.87 -1.47 -17.17
CA ILE A 120 -0.11 -0.41 -17.43
C ILE A 120 -1.32 -0.99 -18.19
N GLN A 121 -2.52 -0.77 -17.64
CA GLN A 121 -3.77 -1.32 -18.17
C GLN A 121 -4.17 -0.74 -19.54
N LYS A 122 -3.89 0.54 -19.79
CA LYS A 122 -4.30 1.22 -21.03
C LYS A 122 -3.18 1.19 -22.05
N GLY A 123 -3.35 0.37 -23.07
CA GLY A 123 -2.57 0.47 -24.31
C GLY A 123 -2.81 1.78 -25.05
N ASN A 124 -1.97 2.06 -26.05
CA ASN A 124 -2.22 3.12 -27.03
C ASN A 124 -3.53 2.83 -27.79
N GLN A 125 -4.03 3.77 -28.59
CA GLN A 125 -5.20 3.57 -29.47
C GLN A 125 -5.07 2.39 -30.47
N GLU A 126 -3.92 1.71 -30.50
CA GLU A 126 -3.58 0.60 -31.40
C GLU A 126 -3.50 -0.77 -30.70
N GLY A 127 -3.88 -0.89 -29.42
CA GLY A 127 -3.97 -2.18 -28.73
C GLY A 127 -2.63 -2.81 -28.29
N GLU A 128 -1.53 -2.07 -28.40
CA GLU A 128 -0.22 -2.45 -27.82
C GLU A 128 -0.22 -2.22 -26.30
N GLN A 129 0.34 -3.17 -25.54
CA GLN A 129 0.58 -2.99 -24.11
C GLN A 129 1.50 -1.78 -23.86
N GLN A 130 1.06 -0.85 -23.01
CA GLN A 130 1.96 0.13 -22.44
C GLN A 130 2.70 -0.50 -21.25
N GLU A 131 3.98 -0.19 -21.15
CA GLU A 131 4.80 -0.50 -20.00
C GLU A 131 5.22 0.79 -19.33
N GLY A 132 5.05 0.86 -18.02
CA GLY A 132 5.61 1.94 -17.24
C GLY A 132 7.05 1.61 -16.87
N ALA A 133 7.96 2.56 -17.02
CA ALA A 133 9.33 2.45 -16.56
C ALA A 133 9.55 3.37 -15.37
N ILE A 134 10.03 2.81 -14.26
CA ILE A 134 10.37 3.55 -13.04
C ILE A 134 11.89 3.42 -12.84
N PRO A 135 12.64 4.53 -12.69
CA PRO A 135 14.04 4.46 -12.29
C PRO A 135 14.22 3.62 -11.01
N GLN A 136 15.16 2.69 -11.00
CA GLN A 136 15.32 1.67 -9.96
C GLN A 136 15.55 2.29 -8.57
N ASP A 137 16.26 3.41 -8.49
CA ASP A 137 16.49 4.14 -7.24
C ASP A 137 15.22 4.79 -6.69
N ILE A 138 14.36 5.31 -7.58
CA ILE A 138 13.04 5.83 -7.22
C ILE A 138 12.14 4.68 -6.76
N PHE A 139 12.10 3.58 -7.50
CA PHE A 139 11.32 2.40 -7.17
C PHE A 139 11.71 1.85 -5.79
N ASP A 140 12.99 1.58 -5.53
CA ASP A 140 13.42 1.01 -4.25
C ASP A 140 13.16 1.96 -3.08
N ARG A 141 13.35 3.28 -3.28
CA ARG A 141 12.99 4.27 -2.27
C ARG A 141 11.53 4.17 -1.91
N GLU A 142 10.64 4.25 -2.89
CA GLU A 142 9.18 4.25 -2.68
C GLU A 142 8.65 2.92 -2.16
N TRP A 143 9.19 1.81 -2.64
CA TRP A 143 8.86 0.47 -2.15
C TRP A 143 9.34 0.25 -0.72
N SER A 144 10.52 0.80 -0.35
CA SER A 144 11.04 0.74 1.02
C SER A 144 10.17 1.48 2.05
N GLU A 145 9.43 2.52 1.64
CA GLU A 145 8.47 3.21 2.51
C GLU A 145 7.34 2.26 2.96
N GLU A 146 6.97 1.29 2.12
CA GLU A 146 6.01 0.21 2.40
C GLU A 146 6.68 -1.08 2.91
N GLY A 147 7.93 -0.98 3.39
CA GLY A 147 8.67 -2.12 3.91
C GLY A 147 9.07 -3.14 2.85
N ARG A 148 9.09 -2.78 1.55
CA ARG A 148 9.37 -3.69 0.44
C ARG A 148 8.45 -4.91 0.40
N LEU A 149 7.16 -4.68 0.61
CA LEU A 149 6.16 -5.74 0.58
C LEU A 149 6.02 -6.31 -0.84
N LEU A 150 6.22 -7.62 -0.95
CA LEU A 150 6.13 -8.42 -2.16
C LEU A 150 5.00 -9.43 -2.01
N ILE A 151 4.14 -9.50 -3.01
CA ILE A 151 3.10 -10.53 -3.11
C ILE A 151 3.39 -11.32 -4.40
N ILE A 152 3.49 -12.63 -4.28
CA ILE A 152 3.61 -13.53 -5.44
C ILE A 152 2.47 -14.53 -5.42
N MET A 153 1.94 -14.83 -6.60
CA MET A 153 0.95 -15.89 -6.80
C MET A 153 1.37 -16.74 -8.00
N ALA A 154 1.41 -18.05 -7.82
CA ALA A 154 1.67 -19.01 -8.89
C ALA A 154 1.12 -20.40 -8.50
N PRO A 155 1.06 -21.36 -9.43
CA PRO A 155 0.79 -22.76 -9.12
C PRO A 155 1.70 -23.28 -8.00
N SER A 156 1.18 -24.20 -7.18
CA SER A 156 1.85 -24.66 -5.95
C SER A 156 3.23 -25.28 -6.20
N ASP A 157 3.38 -26.03 -7.28
CA ASP A 157 4.64 -26.62 -7.73
C ASP A 157 5.68 -25.54 -8.08
N THR A 158 5.26 -24.49 -8.78
CA THR A 158 6.09 -23.34 -9.12
C THR A 158 6.56 -22.60 -7.86
N LEU A 159 5.66 -22.28 -6.92
CA LEU A 159 6.03 -21.59 -5.68
C LEU A 159 6.86 -22.46 -4.71
N SER A 160 6.77 -23.78 -4.81
CA SER A 160 7.54 -24.70 -3.95
C SER A 160 9.05 -24.60 -4.22
N GLY A 161 9.46 -24.26 -5.44
CA GLY A 161 10.85 -24.04 -5.82
C GLY A 161 11.43 -22.70 -5.39
N ILE A 162 10.59 -21.77 -4.92
CA ILE A 162 10.99 -20.41 -4.56
C ILE A 162 11.33 -20.31 -3.07
N VAL A 163 12.61 -20.06 -2.79
CA VAL A 163 13.13 -19.81 -1.44
C VAL A 163 13.42 -18.32 -1.28
N LEU A 164 12.74 -17.66 -0.34
CA LEU A 164 12.92 -16.25 0.01
C LEU A 164 13.42 -16.15 1.44
N GLU A 165 14.25 -15.16 1.72
CA GLU A 165 14.90 -14.91 3.01
C GLU A 165 13.86 -14.81 4.14
N ASN A 166 12.74 -14.14 3.86
CA ASN A 166 11.70 -13.83 4.83
C ASN A 166 10.44 -14.70 4.71
N ASN A 167 10.56 -15.91 4.14
CA ASN A 167 9.42 -16.83 3.99
C ASN A 167 8.67 -17.13 5.31
N SER A 168 9.36 -17.11 6.46
CA SER A 168 8.72 -17.31 7.76
C SER A 168 7.75 -16.19 8.17
N GLN A 169 7.86 -15.01 7.56
CA GLN A 169 7.01 -13.85 7.82
C GLN A 169 5.67 -13.90 7.08
N ASP A 170 5.53 -14.80 6.09
CA ASP A 170 4.34 -14.90 5.23
C ASP A 170 3.02 -14.91 6.02
N LYS A 171 2.93 -15.79 7.02
CA LYS A 171 1.74 -15.91 7.87
C LYS A 171 1.45 -14.62 8.65
N SER A 172 2.48 -13.95 9.15
CA SER A 172 2.34 -12.68 9.88
C SER A 172 1.84 -11.56 8.95
N ASN A 173 2.42 -11.45 7.75
CA ASN A 173 2.00 -10.47 6.76
C ASN A 173 0.58 -10.72 6.27
N ARG A 174 0.23 -11.98 6.01
CA ARG A 174 -1.14 -12.36 5.62
C ARG A 174 -2.18 -11.99 6.69
N LEU A 175 -1.83 -12.13 7.97
CA LEU A 175 -2.71 -11.70 9.06
C LEU A 175 -2.92 -10.18 9.07
N CYS A 176 -1.97 -9.37 8.60
CA CYS A 176 -2.16 -7.93 8.43
C CYS A 176 -3.27 -7.63 7.42
N PHE A 177 -3.20 -8.24 6.24
CA PHE A 177 -4.24 -8.09 5.22
C PHE A 177 -5.62 -8.58 5.68
N ASN A 178 -5.65 -9.70 6.40
CA ASN A 178 -6.89 -10.21 7.00
C ASN A 178 -7.46 -9.24 8.05
N SER A 179 -6.60 -8.64 8.87
CA SER A 179 -7.03 -7.61 9.81
C SER A 179 -7.59 -6.38 9.12
N GLU A 180 -7.00 -5.94 8.00
CA GLU A 180 -7.54 -4.81 7.25
C GLU A 180 -8.93 -5.13 6.70
N LYS A 181 -9.12 -6.32 6.11
CA LYS A 181 -10.44 -6.83 5.70
C LYS A 181 -11.44 -6.81 6.86
N LEU A 182 -11.06 -7.36 8.02
CA LEU A 182 -11.92 -7.38 9.22
C LEU A 182 -12.25 -5.97 9.72
N ASN A 183 -11.29 -5.04 9.66
CA ASN A 183 -11.52 -3.67 10.08
C ASN A 183 -12.47 -2.92 9.13
N ILE A 184 -12.41 -3.18 7.82
CA ILE A 184 -13.40 -2.67 6.85
C ILE A 184 -14.80 -3.18 7.19
N LEU A 185 -14.91 -4.45 7.60
CA LEU A 185 -16.16 -5.07 8.08
C LEU A 185 -16.60 -4.58 9.47
N LYS A 186 -15.88 -3.62 10.07
CA LYS A 186 -16.13 -3.06 11.41
C LYS A 186 -16.00 -4.09 12.54
N ASN A 187 -15.28 -5.18 12.28
CA ASN A 187 -14.97 -6.24 13.25
C ASN A 187 -13.61 -5.96 13.92
N SER A 188 -13.53 -4.85 14.66
CA SER A 188 -12.26 -4.36 15.22
C SER A 188 -11.63 -5.31 16.27
N ASN A 189 -12.44 -6.12 16.96
CA ASN A 189 -11.93 -7.08 17.95
C ASN A 189 -11.21 -8.26 17.28
N GLU A 190 -11.81 -8.82 16.24
CA GLU A 190 -11.22 -9.88 15.43
C GLU A 190 -9.97 -9.38 14.69
N ALA A 191 -10.01 -8.14 14.19
CA ALA A 191 -8.86 -7.47 13.58
C ALA A 191 -7.69 -7.37 14.58
N LEU A 192 -7.94 -6.90 15.81
CA LEU A 192 -6.91 -6.86 16.87
C LEU A 192 -6.38 -8.25 17.23
N ALA A 193 -7.24 -9.27 17.29
CA ALA A 193 -6.81 -10.65 17.55
C ALA A 193 -5.88 -11.18 16.44
N ALA A 194 -6.22 -10.95 15.17
CA ALA A 194 -5.39 -11.32 14.03
C ALA A 194 -4.03 -10.60 14.06
N LEU A 195 -4.01 -9.30 14.34
CA LEU A 195 -2.78 -8.52 14.46
C LEU A 195 -1.92 -8.93 15.65
N LYS A 196 -2.54 -9.27 16.78
CA LYS A 196 -1.81 -9.80 17.93
C LYS A 196 -1.11 -11.10 17.56
N GLN A 197 -1.80 -12.00 16.88
CA GLN A 197 -1.21 -13.23 16.36
C GLN A 197 -0.08 -12.93 15.34
N ALA A 198 -0.26 -11.92 14.48
CA ALA A 198 0.78 -11.50 13.54
C ALA A 198 2.06 -11.06 14.26
N ILE A 199 1.92 -10.27 15.34
CA ILE A 199 3.04 -9.79 16.17
C ILE A 199 3.67 -10.92 16.98
N GLU A 200 2.90 -11.93 17.40
CA GLU A 200 3.44 -13.13 18.06
C GLU A 200 4.27 -13.99 17.10
N LEU A 201 3.84 -14.10 15.83
CA LEU A 201 4.58 -14.81 14.79
C LEU A 201 5.83 -14.05 14.33
N ASP A 202 5.74 -12.73 14.24
CA ASP A 202 6.86 -11.85 13.93
C ASP A 202 6.78 -10.55 14.72
N SER A 203 7.55 -10.49 15.81
CA SER A 203 7.60 -9.32 16.68
C SER A 203 8.19 -8.07 16.02
N ASN A 204 8.85 -8.23 14.86
CA ASN A 204 9.44 -7.18 14.05
C ASN A 204 8.60 -6.85 12.80
N ASN A 205 7.35 -7.33 12.70
CA ASN A 205 6.47 -6.93 11.61
C ASN A 205 6.00 -5.47 11.81
N SER A 206 6.65 -4.52 11.13
CA SER A 206 6.33 -3.10 11.26
C SER A 206 4.89 -2.78 10.84
N THR A 207 4.34 -3.52 9.86
CA THR A 207 2.98 -3.35 9.37
C THR A 207 1.97 -3.81 10.42
N ALA A 208 2.19 -4.98 11.03
CA ALA A 208 1.32 -5.48 12.10
C ALA A 208 1.30 -4.51 13.30
N LEU A 209 2.47 -4.02 13.71
CA LEU A 209 2.60 -3.04 14.79
C LEU A 209 1.89 -1.72 14.47
N HIS A 210 2.04 -1.23 13.22
CA HIS A 210 1.36 -0.04 12.75
C HIS A 210 -0.17 -0.19 12.80
N LEU A 211 -0.69 -1.28 12.21
CA LEU A 211 -2.13 -1.54 12.14
C LEU A 211 -2.74 -1.74 13.54
N TYR A 212 -2.02 -2.42 14.44
CA TYR A 212 -2.46 -2.59 15.82
C TYR A 212 -2.55 -1.24 16.54
N GLY A 213 -1.51 -0.41 16.40
CA GLY A 213 -1.53 0.98 16.89
C GLY A 213 -2.64 1.83 16.27
N SER A 214 -2.97 1.61 14.99
CA SER A 214 -4.06 2.30 14.29
C SER A 214 -5.42 2.02 14.90
N ILE A 215 -5.75 0.75 15.13
CA ILE A 215 -7.02 0.38 15.75
C ILE A 215 -7.08 0.88 17.20
N LEU A 216 -5.98 0.78 17.97
CA LEU A 216 -5.92 1.34 19.32
C LEU A 216 -6.11 2.87 19.34
N ASN A 217 -5.55 3.59 18.38
CA ASN A 217 -5.74 5.04 18.24
C ASN A 217 -7.21 5.37 17.92
N GLN A 218 -7.88 4.58 17.09
CA GLN A 218 -9.32 4.74 16.84
C GLN A 218 -10.14 4.53 18.13
N GLN A 219 -9.70 3.64 19.01
CA GLN A 219 -10.27 3.40 20.34
C GLN A 219 -9.80 4.41 21.41
N ASN A 220 -9.00 5.43 21.04
CA ASN A 220 -8.40 6.40 21.95
C ASN A 220 -7.51 5.79 23.06
N SER A 221 -6.95 4.60 22.85
CA SER A 221 -6.01 3.99 23.79
C SER A 221 -4.61 4.63 23.67
N LEU A 222 -4.02 5.00 24.80
CA LEU A 222 -2.66 5.53 24.90
C LEU A 222 -1.59 4.51 24.48
N ASP A 223 -1.90 3.22 24.56
CA ASP A 223 -0.97 2.15 24.21
C ASP A 223 -0.54 2.21 22.74
N CYS A 224 -1.34 2.83 21.87
CA CYS A 224 -1.04 2.97 20.44
C CYS A 224 0.35 3.60 20.19
N VAL A 225 0.78 4.53 21.05
CA VAL A 225 2.07 5.22 20.92
C VAL A 225 3.21 4.21 20.97
N SER A 226 3.17 3.26 21.91
CA SER A 226 4.22 2.24 22.06
C SER A 226 4.33 1.33 20.83
N PHE A 227 3.21 0.99 20.20
CA PHE A 227 3.18 0.18 18.99
C PHE A 227 3.68 0.95 17.77
N TYR A 228 3.29 2.21 17.61
CA TYR A 228 3.83 3.07 16.56
C TYR A 228 5.33 3.31 16.72
N GLU A 229 5.82 3.57 17.93
CA GLU A 229 7.26 3.75 18.18
C GLU A 229 8.05 2.46 17.88
N ARG A 230 7.52 1.29 18.23
CA ARG A 230 8.12 0.00 17.83
C ARG A 230 8.13 -0.17 16.31
N SER A 231 7.03 0.13 15.64
CA SER A 231 6.94 0.08 14.17
C SER A 231 8.00 0.99 13.52
N LEU A 232 8.16 2.22 14.00
CA LEU A 232 9.16 3.17 13.49
C LEU A 232 10.61 2.81 13.80
N LYS A 233 10.88 2.04 14.87
CA LYS A 233 12.21 1.49 15.11
C LYS A 233 12.63 0.48 14.04
N ILE A 234 11.66 -0.20 13.43
CA ILE A 234 11.89 -1.20 12.37
C ILE A 234 11.87 -0.52 11.00
N ASN A 235 10.80 0.22 10.69
CA ASN A 235 10.65 0.99 9.46
C ASN A 235 10.51 2.49 9.78
N ASN A 236 11.65 3.19 9.82
CA ASN A 236 11.71 4.63 10.08
C ASN A 236 11.24 5.50 8.90
N LYS A 237 10.84 4.88 7.77
CA LYS A 237 10.31 5.55 6.57
C LYS A 237 8.80 5.36 6.41
N SER A 238 8.09 4.84 7.41
CA SER A 238 6.64 4.68 7.34
C SER A 238 5.91 6.01 7.60
N TYR A 239 5.54 6.72 6.54
CA TYR A 239 4.76 7.96 6.66
C TYR A 239 3.37 7.72 7.29
N LEU A 240 2.75 6.56 7.04
CA LEU A 240 1.47 6.18 7.66
C LEU A 240 1.59 6.08 9.18
N THR A 241 2.71 5.55 9.67
CA THR A 241 2.95 5.43 11.11
C THR A 241 3.15 6.79 11.77
N PHE A 242 3.91 7.69 11.14
CA PHE A 242 4.00 9.08 11.59
C PHE A 242 2.66 9.82 11.52
N ASN A 243 1.84 9.59 10.49
CA ASN A 243 0.49 10.12 10.40
C ASN A 243 -0.39 9.62 11.56
N GLY A 244 -0.31 8.33 11.88
CA GLY A 244 -0.99 7.70 13.01
C GLY A 244 -0.65 8.35 14.34
N LEU A 245 0.64 8.57 14.62
CA LEU A 245 1.11 9.32 15.80
C LEU A 245 0.62 10.77 15.79
N GLY A 246 0.72 11.45 14.65
CA GLY A 246 0.24 12.84 14.50
C GLY A 246 -1.25 12.96 14.83
N ASN A 247 -2.06 12.05 14.30
CA ASN A 247 -3.50 11.98 14.57
C ASN A 247 -3.78 11.73 16.05
N PHE A 248 -3.03 10.82 16.70
CA PHE A 248 -3.19 10.55 18.13
C PHE A 248 -2.86 11.78 18.98
N TYR A 249 -1.72 12.43 18.71
CA TYR A 249 -1.30 13.62 19.43
C TYR A 249 -2.21 14.82 19.19
N LEU A 250 -2.75 14.97 17.98
CA LEU A 250 -3.74 15.99 17.67
C LEU A 250 -5.02 15.78 18.50
N LYS A 251 -5.56 14.55 18.53
CA LYS A 251 -6.75 14.21 19.34
C LYS A 251 -6.55 14.43 20.83
N THR A 252 -5.32 14.22 21.33
CA THR A 252 -4.96 14.40 22.74
C THR A 252 -4.40 15.79 23.06
N ASN A 253 -4.57 16.76 22.14
CA ASN A 253 -4.11 18.16 22.27
C ASN A 253 -2.59 18.33 22.52
N GLN A 254 -1.78 17.33 22.20
CA GLN A 254 -0.31 17.40 22.25
C GLN A 254 0.24 18.01 20.95
N PHE A 255 -0.08 19.29 20.73
CA PHE A 255 0.07 19.94 19.44
C PHE A 255 1.51 19.95 18.88
N GLU A 256 2.52 20.14 19.72
CA GLU A 256 3.93 20.12 19.27
C GLU A 256 4.36 18.73 18.76
N LYS A 257 3.95 17.66 19.47
CA LYS A 257 4.25 16.29 19.04
C LYS A 257 3.48 15.91 17.77
N ALA A 258 2.25 16.41 17.64
CA ALA A 258 1.46 16.24 16.43
C ALA A 258 2.14 16.90 15.22
N GLU A 259 2.61 18.14 15.38
CA GLU A 259 3.26 18.89 14.32
C GLU A 259 4.57 18.22 13.88
N ASN A 260 5.38 17.76 14.83
CA ASN A 260 6.60 17.00 14.54
C ASN A 260 6.29 15.72 13.75
N SER A 261 5.30 14.95 14.21
CA SER A 261 4.92 13.69 13.57
C SER A 261 4.41 13.90 12.13
N TYR A 262 3.51 14.87 11.92
CA TYR A 262 3.05 15.22 10.58
C TYR A 262 4.17 15.73 9.68
N SER A 263 5.09 16.52 10.24
CA SER A 263 6.22 17.05 9.47
C SER A 263 7.17 15.94 9.01
N LYS A 264 7.47 14.95 9.87
CA LYS A 264 8.25 13.77 9.50
C LYS A 264 7.56 12.93 8.42
N ALA A 265 6.24 12.73 8.53
CA ALA A 265 5.48 12.03 7.50
C ALA A 265 5.58 12.74 6.13
N ILE A 266 5.47 14.07 6.13
CA ILE A 266 5.58 14.90 4.93
C ILE A 266 7.00 14.88 4.36
N GLU A 267 8.03 14.91 5.20
CA GLU A 267 9.44 14.87 4.79
C GLU A 267 9.81 13.56 4.07
N ILE A 268 9.29 12.43 4.54
CA ILE A 268 9.51 11.12 3.91
C ILE A 268 9.08 11.12 2.45
N ASN A 269 7.84 11.53 2.18
CA ASN A 269 7.31 11.59 0.83
C ASN A 269 6.21 12.66 0.71
N PRO A 270 6.54 13.88 0.27
CA PRO A 270 5.60 14.99 0.21
C PRO A 270 4.37 14.73 -0.67
N LYS A 271 4.53 13.97 -1.76
CA LYS A 271 3.46 13.65 -2.70
C LYS A 271 2.49 12.63 -2.08
N ARG A 272 3.03 11.58 -1.47
CA ARG A 272 2.24 10.51 -0.84
C ARG A 272 1.54 10.96 0.44
N SER A 273 2.24 11.77 1.23
CA SER A 273 1.75 12.39 2.46
C SER A 273 0.88 13.61 2.21
N ALA A 274 0.49 13.92 0.97
CA ALA A 274 -0.16 15.18 0.66
C ALA A 274 -1.47 15.41 1.43
N LYS A 275 -2.22 14.36 1.76
CA LYS A 275 -3.43 14.47 2.61
C LYS A 275 -3.11 14.94 4.04
N ILE A 276 -1.89 14.70 4.53
CA ILE A 276 -1.42 15.09 5.87
C ILE A 276 -1.26 16.60 5.99
N TYR A 277 -1.01 17.32 4.89
CA TYR A 277 -0.99 18.79 4.91
C TYR A 277 -2.29 19.36 5.49
N LYS A 278 -3.46 18.80 5.17
CA LYS A 278 -4.73 19.24 5.77
C LYS A 278 -4.78 19.04 7.28
N ASN A 279 -4.26 17.90 7.77
CA ASN A 279 -4.23 17.61 9.21
C ASN A 279 -3.29 18.57 9.95
N ARG A 280 -2.13 18.89 9.34
CA ARG A 280 -1.17 19.85 9.89
C ARG A 280 -1.68 21.30 9.81
N ALA A 281 -2.43 21.66 8.75
CA ALA A 281 -3.09 22.95 8.65
C ALA A 281 -4.11 23.16 9.78
N TYR A 282 -5.00 22.18 9.99
CA TYR A 282 -5.98 22.20 11.08
C TYR A 282 -5.31 22.34 12.45
N LEU A 283 -4.23 21.58 12.68
CA LEU A 283 -3.41 21.69 13.89
C LEU A 283 -2.84 23.10 14.07
N ARG A 284 -2.30 23.70 13.01
CA ARG A 284 -1.68 25.02 13.03
C ARG A 284 -2.70 26.13 13.28
N GLU A 285 -3.91 26.03 12.73
CA GLU A 285 -5.02 26.92 13.08
C GLU A 285 -5.34 26.85 14.57
N LYS A 286 -5.39 25.65 15.17
CA LYS A 286 -5.59 25.49 16.63
C LYS A 286 -4.48 26.16 17.46
N GLN A 287 -3.30 26.32 16.90
CA GLN A 287 -2.16 27.02 17.50
C GLN A 287 -2.09 28.51 17.12
N ASN A 288 -3.07 29.05 16.38
CA ASN A 288 -3.07 30.40 15.80
C ASN A 288 -1.89 30.68 14.83
N LYS A 289 -1.33 29.63 14.22
CA LYS A 289 -0.27 29.71 13.20
C LYS A 289 -0.88 29.79 11.80
N ASN A 290 -1.68 30.83 11.56
CA ASN A 290 -2.51 30.98 10.36
C ASN A 290 -1.73 30.97 9.04
N LEU A 291 -0.58 31.66 9.01
CA LEU A 291 0.27 31.69 7.81
C LEU A 291 0.78 30.30 7.42
N ASP A 292 1.24 29.52 8.41
CA ASP A 292 1.75 28.17 8.18
C ASP A 292 0.63 27.20 7.76
N ALA A 293 -0.58 27.37 8.32
CA ALA A 293 -1.75 26.60 7.93
C ALA A 293 -2.13 26.86 6.45
N LYS A 294 -2.10 28.12 6.03
CA LYS A 294 -2.37 28.52 4.65
C LYS A 294 -1.39 27.90 3.65
N GLU A 295 -0.11 27.84 4.00
CA GLU A 295 0.91 27.20 3.16
C GLU A 295 0.72 25.67 3.07
N ASP A 296 0.28 25.03 4.15
CA ASP A 296 -0.09 23.61 4.11
C ASP A 296 -1.29 23.35 3.19
N LEU A 297 -2.35 24.16 3.28
CA LEU A 297 -3.52 24.02 2.40
C LEU A 297 -3.17 24.24 0.92
N LYS A 298 -2.29 25.21 0.61
CA LYS A 298 -1.74 25.38 -0.75
C LYS A 298 -0.94 24.16 -1.20
N SER A 299 -0.14 23.59 -0.31
CA SER A 299 0.64 22.38 -0.60
C SER A 299 -0.25 21.17 -0.87
N TYR A 300 -1.36 21.01 -0.13
CA TYR A 300 -2.39 20.01 -0.45
C TYR A 300 -2.95 20.21 -1.86
N LEU A 301 -3.38 21.42 -2.22
CA LEU A 301 -3.94 21.72 -3.54
C LEU A 301 -2.94 21.57 -4.69
N LYS A 302 -1.63 21.75 -4.42
CA LYS A 302 -0.57 21.48 -5.40
C LYS A 302 -0.55 20.01 -5.83
N TYR A 303 -0.74 19.09 -4.89
CA TYR A 303 -0.75 17.64 -5.17
C TYR A 303 -2.14 17.12 -5.56
N PHE A 304 -3.21 17.81 -5.14
CA PHE A 304 -4.60 17.48 -5.44
C PHE A 304 -5.34 18.63 -6.14
N PRO A 305 -4.96 19.00 -7.38
CA PRO A 305 -5.56 20.12 -8.07
C PRO A 305 -7.05 19.90 -8.40
N LYS A 306 -7.52 18.64 -8.42
CA LYS A 306 -8.92 18.28 -8.69
C LYS A 306 -9.62 17.67 -7.47
N ALA A 307 -9.15 17.95 -6.26
CA ALA A 307 -9.76 17.44 -5.04
C ALA A 307 -11.27 17.79 -4.98
N PRO A 308 -12.16 16.86 -4.60
CA PRO A 308 -13.59 17.15 -4.49
C PRO A 308 -13.90 18.30 -3.52
N ASP A 309 -13.06 18.45 -2.49
CA ASP A 309 -13.17 19.48 -1.46
C ASP A 309 -12.38 20.76 -1.78
N ARG A 310 -11.84 20.91 -3.00
CA ARG A 310 -11.01 22.06 -3.40
C ARG A 310 -11.63 23.41 -3.06
N GLY A 311 -12.92 23.60 -3.37
CA GLY A 311 -13.60 24.87 -3.12
C GLY A 311 -13.65 25.25 -1.63
N ILE A 312 -13.83 24.25 -0.77
CA ILE A 312 -13.81 24.42 0.70
C ILE A 312 -12.40 24.83 1.15
N ILE A 313 -11.37 24.18 0.62
CA ILE A 313 -9.97 24.50 0.95
C ILE A 313 -9.58 25.91 0.46
N GLU A 314 -10.00 26.30 -0.75
CA GLU A 314 -9.76 27.64 -1.27
C GLU A 314 -10.47 28.73 -0.47
N GLN A 315 -11.64 28.44 0.09
CA GLN A 315 -12.35 29.34 1.00
C GLN A 315 -11.60 29.47 2.33
N ALA A 316 -11.21 28.35 2.96
CA ALA A 316 -10.42 28.36 4.19
C ALA A 316 -9.12 29.17 4.04
N ILE A 317 -8.41 29.03 2.92
CA ILE A 317 -7.21 29.82 2.60
C ILE A 317 -7.47 31.35 2.60
N ARG A 318 -8.68 31.80 2.26
CA ARG A 318 -9.05 33.24 2.26
C ARG A 318 -9.47 33.74 3.64
N GLU A 319 -10.01 32.86 4.47
CA GLU A 319 -10.55 33.19 5.79
C GLU A 319 -9.48 33.19 6.89
N ILE A 320 -8.41 32.41 6.71
CA ILE A 320 -7.24 32.30 7.60
C ILE A 320 -6.21 33.41 7.32
#